data_AF-A0A0Z8ELH9-F1
#
_entry.id   AF-A0A0Z8ELH9-F1
#
_cell.length_a   1.000
_cell.length_b   1.000
_cell.length_c   1.000
_cell.angle_alpha   90.00
_cell.angle_beta   90.00
_cell.angle_gamma   90.00
#
_symmetry.space_group_name_H-M   'P 1'
#
loop_
_entity.id
_entity.type
_entity.pdbx_description
1 polymer ?
#
loop_
_entity_poly.entity_id
_entity_poly.type
_entity_poly.pdbx_seq_one_letter_code
_entity_poly.pdbx_strand_id
1 'polypeptide(L)'
;MKIKKINVQNYRLLKDFSLELKSELSLIVGKNNCGKTSVLSVLEKIINKSSSLTWEDINLYHRKVIFENIKKVAYTPDSELEPILGINLQIWIQYSEEDSYQNIQPLMMDLNPDNNYIILDFSYIVPISRLHDLNTEISNFSDDFSKFESFMKKSMSKFFEMQINSRGYNPDIQKLTEEKSDLLEMKDIHKLIKIRGIRANREVSNKENNHSLSKTSNLFYKSNNGDDIDNATKNLLQSAITEADEALTKAYSGDGEDDGVFTSIFERVKKFGGNDSESELEIHSSLSEKDILSNNTTLYYRHDDSLLPETYNGLGYLNLYGMIFEIETLMADIKNNPADINLVYIEEPESHTHPQLQYVFIKNIKGLLKEHDDELKASGYTSGIQVH
;
A
#
# COMPACT_ATOMS: atom_id res chain seq x y z
N MET A 1 10.93 8.47 16.30
CA MET A 1 9.72 9.27 16.04
C MET A 1 8.56 8.30 15.84
N LYS A 2 7.35 8.63 16.26
CA LYS A 2 6.23 7.66 16.23
C LYS A 2 4.86 8.31 16.14
N ILE A 3 3.95 7.72 15.39
CA ILE A 3 2.51 8.02 15.45
C ILE A 3 1.98 7.49 16.78
N LYS A 4 1.41 8.40 17.57
CA LYS A 4 0.84 8.12 18.88
C LYS A 4 -0.67 7.96 18.84
N LYS A 5 -1.34 8.71 17.99
CA LYS A 5 -2.80 8.75 17.92
C LYS A 5 -3.28 9.07 16.50
N ILE A 6 -4.35 8.41 16.09
CA ILE A 6 -5.02 8.64 14.81
C ILE A 6 -6.48 8.95 15.12
N ASN A 7 -6.99 10.08 14.60
CA ASN A 7 -8.41 10.41 14.66
C ASN A 7 -8.98 10.42 13.24
N VAL A 8 -10.19 9.90 13.10
CA VAL A 8 -10.91 9.86 11.81
C VAL A 8 -12.32 10.35 12.04
N GLN A 9 -12.76 11.30 11.23
CA GLN A 9 -14.12 11.81 11.24
C GLN A 9 -14.79 11.66 9.89
N ASN A 10 -16.06 11.31 9.93
CA ASN A 10 -16.97 11.25 8.78
C ASN A 10 -16.51 10.32 7.65
N TYR A 11 -15.81 9.23 7.94
CA TYR A 11 -15.37 8.22 6.97
C TYR A 11 -16.11 6.89 7.15
N ARG A 12 -16.96 6.51 6.20
CA ARG A 12 -17.77 5.27 6.22
C ARG A 12 -18.48 5.09 7.57
N LEU A 13 -18.15 4.06 8.34
CA LEU A 13 -18.75 3.80 9.65
C LEU A 13 -18.14 4.67 10.77
N LEU A 14 -16.99 5.29 10.53
CA LEU A 14 -16.26 6.12 11.48
C LEU A 14 -16.83 7.54 11.47
N LYS A 15 -17.79 7.82 12.38
CA LYS A 15 -18.34 9.17 12.54
C LYS A 15 -17.35 10.09 13.26
N ASP A 16 -16.89 9.65 14.42
CA ASP A 16 -15.85 10.27 15.22
C ASP A 16 -15.10 9.14 15.94
N PHE A 17 -13.91 8.82 15.43
CA PHE A 17 -13.14 7.67 15.85
C PHE A 17 -11.74 8.10 16.26
N SER A 18 -11.23 7.50 17.33
CA SER A 18 -9.88 7.74 17.81
C SER A 18 -9.20 6.42 18.16
N LEU A 19 -7.95 6.28 17.73
CA LEU A 19 -7.10 5.13 17.95
C LEU A 19 -5.77 5.58 18.54
N GLU A 20 -5.46 5.11 19.74
CA GLU A 20 -4.15 5.30 20.35
C GLU A 20 -3.25 4.09 20.05
N LEU A 21 -2.06 4.38 19.53
CA LEU A 21 -1.09 3.35 19.16
C LEU A 21 -0.10 3.10 20.30
N LYS A 22 0.25 1.83 20.47
CA LYS A 22 1.32 1.38 21.36
C LYS A 22 2.67 1.50 20.67
N SER A 23 3.74 1.51 21.45
CA SER A 23 5.11 1.68 20.96
C SER A 23 5.65 0.50 20.16
N GLU A 24 5.24 -0.72 20.48
CA GLU A 24 5.79 -1.94 19.85
C GLU A 24 4.79 -2.59 18.90
N LEU A 25 3.65 -3.04 19.43
CA LEU A 25 2.60 -3.70 18.68
C LEU A 25 1.25 -3.23 19.20
N SER A 26 0.40 -2.74 18.29
CA SER A 26 -1.03 -2.56 18.57
C SER A 26 -1.78 -3.79 18.06
N LEU A 27 -2.87 -4.16 18.70
CA LEU A 27 -3.75 -5.22 18.22
C LEU A 27 -5.17 -4.68 18.21
N ILE A 28 -5.76 -4.56 17.03
CA ILE A 28 -7.12 -4.04 16.87
C ILE A 28 -8.10 -5.21 16.79
N VAL A 29 -8.70 -5.57 17.94
CA VAL A 29 -9.71 -6.63 18.02
C VAL A 29 -11.10 -6.03 18.07
N GLY A 30 -12.02 -6.58 17.27
CA GLY A 30 -13.42 -6.17 17.27
C GLY A 30 -14.26 -7.08 16.38
N LYS A 31 -15.58 -6.98 16.47
CA LYS A 31 -16.48 -7.73 15.58
C LYS A 31 -16.24 -7.37 14.12
N ASN A 32 -16.64 -8.26 13.20
CA ASN A 32 -16.66 -7.92 11.78
C ASN A 32 -17.57 -6.71 11.56
N ASN A 33 -17.21 -5.88 10.58
CA ASN A 33 -17.93 -4.64 10.26
C ASN A 33 -17.91 -3.53 11.34
N CYS A 34 -17.02 -3.59 12.36
CA CYS A 34 -16.92 -2.52 13.35
C CYS A 34 -16.03 -1.33 12.92
N GLY A 35 -15.62 -1.27 11.65
CA GLY A 35 -14.81 -0.17 11.11
C GLY A 35 -13.30 -0.41 11.07
N LYS A 36 -12.78 -1.58 11.46
CA LYS A 36 -11.32 -1.89 11.43
C LYS A 36 -10.69 -1.63 10.06
N THR A 37 -11.22 -2.28 9.02
CA THR A 37 -10.82 -2.07 7.62
C THR A 37 -11.06 -0.63 7.14
N SER A 38 -12.01 0.10 7.75
CA SER A 38 -12.23 1.51 7.39
C SER A 38 -11.09 2.41 7.85
N VAL A 39 -10.46 2.12 9.00
CA VAL A 39 -9.27 2.84 9.48
C VAL A 39 -8.10 2.63 8.50
N LEU A 40 -7.84 1.39 8.12
CA LEU A 40 -6.78 1.06 7.14
C LEU A 40 -7.07 1.71 5.78
N SER A 41 -8.32 1.63 5.32
CA SER A 41 -8.71 2.17 4.02
C SER A 41 -8.60 3.70 3.95
N VAL A 42 -8.91 4.45 5.02
CA VAL A 42 -8.74 5.91 5.00
C VAL A 42 -7.27 6.30 4.99
N LEU A 43 -6.45 5.58 5.76
CA LEU A 43 -5.00 5.75 5.82
C LEU A 43 -4.35 5.51 4.45
N GLU A 44 -4.66 4.39 3.79
CA GLU A 44 -4.15 4.10 2.44
C GLU A 44 -4.62 5.11 1.38
N LYS A 45 -5.90 5.51 1.40
CA LYS A 45 -6.45 6.44 0.40
C LYS A 45 -5.89 7.84 0.55
N ILE A 46 -5.73 8.33 1.79
CA ILE A 46 -5.25 9.68 2.05
C ILE A 46 -3.73 9.73 1.95
N ILE A 47 -3.00 8.90 2.69
CA ILE A 47 -1.54 8.99 2.78
C ILE A 47 -0.88 8.43 1.53
N ASN A 48 -1.15 7.18 1.16
CA ASN A 48 -0.50 6.54 0.01
C ASN A 48 -1.11 6.90 -1.34
N LYS A 49 -2.24 7.63 -1.35
CA LYS A 49 -3.04 7.89 -2.57
C LYS A 49 -3.36 6.62 -3.38
N SER A 50 -3.63 5.51 -2.70
CA SER A 50 -3.90 4.21 -3.37
C SER A 50 -5.10 4.25 -4.32
N SER A 51 -6.04 5.15 -4.05
CA SER A 51 -7.19 5.49 -4.90
C SER A 51 -7.79 6.81 -4.45
N SER A 52 -8.64 7.43 -5.29
CA SER A 52 -9.37 8.64 -4.91
C SER A 52 -10.43 8.36 -3.84
N LEU A 53 -10.70 9.38 -3.02
CA LEU A 53 -11.87 9.41 -2.16
C LEU A 53 -13.13 9.54 -3.03
N THR A 54 -14.15 8.76 -2.71
CA THR A 54 -15.45 8.81 -3.40
C THR A 54 -16.56 9.22 -2.45
N TRP A 55 -17.74 9.53 -3.01
CA TRP A 55 -18.88 10.00 -2.20
C TRP A 55 -19.33 8.92 -1.21
N GLU A 56 -19.17 7.66 -1.62
CA GLU A 56 -19.43 6.48 -0.81
C GLU A 56 -18.49 6.35 0.41
N ASP A 57 -17.33 7.02 0.40
CA ASP A 57 -16.43 7.02 1.55
C ASP A 57 -16.88 7.99 2.65
N ILE A 58 -17.71 9.00 2.37
CA ILE A 58 -18.24 9.88 3.41
C ILE A 58 -19.28 9.11 4.24
N ASN A 59 -19.26 9.30 5.55
CA ASN A 59 -20.23 8.72 6.47
C ASN A 59 -21.68 9.06 6.07
N LEU A 60 -22.57 8.06 6.11
CA LEU A 60 -23.95 8.19 5.63
C LEU A 60 -24.74 9.32 6.31
N TYR A 61 -24.54 9.52 7.62
CA TYR A 61 -25.18 10.62 8.35
C TYR A 61 -24.58 11.96 7.92
N HIS A 62 -23.26 12.02 7.77
CA HIS A 62 -22.56 13.26 7.42
C HIS A 62 -22.88 13.75 5.99
N ARG A 63 -23.19 12.84 5.06
CA ARG A 63 -23.70 13.22 3.72
C ARG A 63 -24.94 14.10 3.78
N LYS A 64 -25.85 13.82 4.72
CA LYS A 64 -27.05 14.65 4.94
C LYS A 64 -26.69 16.00 5.54
N VAL A 65 -25.74 16.03 6.47
CA VAL A 65 -25.22 17.29 7.05
C VAL A 65 -24.63 18.18 5.95
N ILE A 66 -23.82 17.61 5.05
CA ILE A 66 -23.27 18.31 3.89
C ILE A 66 -24.40 18.88 3.02
N PHE A 67 -25.41 18.07 2.70
CA PHE A 67 -26.55 18.52 1.90
C PHE A 67 -27.27 19.72 2.52
N GLU A 68 -27.62 19.62 3.81
CA GLU A 68 -28.29 20.72 4.53
C GLU A 68 -27.41 21.98 4.62
N ASN A 69 -26.09 21.83 4.76
CA ASN A 69 -25.18 22.96 4.80
C ASN A 69 -25.07 23.65 3.43
N ILE A 70 -25.03 22.89 2.33
CA ILE A 70 -25.00 23.47 0.98
C ILE A 70 -26.28 24.27 0.70
N LYS A 71 -27.45 23.80 1.16
CA LYS A 71 -28.71 24.53 0.97
C LYS A 71 -28.71 25.92 1.63
N LYS A 72 -28.03 26.05 2.76
CA LYS A 72 -27.95 27.31 3.51
C LYS A 72 -27.10 28.36 2.80
N VAL A 73 -26.16 27.95 1.93
CA VAL A 73 -25.25 28.85 1.20
C VAL A 73 -25.98 30.00 0.50
N ALA A 74 -27.14 29.73 -0.11
CA ALA A 74 -27.94 30.75 -0.81
C ALA A 74 -28.45 31.88 0.10
N TYR A 75 -28.49 31.65 1.42
CA TYR A 75 -29.03 32.58 2.42
C TYR A 75 -27.96 33.07 3.41
N THR A 76 -26.74 32.54 3.33
CA THR A 76 -25.62 32.91 4.21
C THR A 76 -24.79 34.01 3.55
N PRO A 77 -24.52 35.14 4.24
CA PRO A 77 -23.61 36.17 3.74
C PRO A 77 -22.20 35.61 3.47
N ASP A 78 -21.52 36.11 2.44
CA ASP A 78 -20.18 35.64 2.07
C ASP A 78 -19.16 35.74 3.22
N SER A 79 -19.30 36.74 4.11
CA SER A 79 -18.44 36.92 5.28
C SER A 79 -18.62 35.86 6.36
N GLU A 80 -19.72 35.09 6.33
CA GLU A 80 -20.06 34.05 7.29
C GLU A 80 -19.94 32.63 6.68
N LEU A 81 -19.55 32.53 5.41
CA LEU A 81 -19.36 31.23 4.77
C LEU A 81 -18.12 30.53 5.32
N GLU A 82 -18.30 29.28 5.75
CA GLU A 82 -17.23 28.40 6.15
C GLU A 82 -17.10 27.22 5.17
N PRO A 83 -15.89 26.66 5.00
CA PRO A 83 -15.74 25.45 4.21
C PRO A 83 -16.56 24.28 4.78
N ILE A 84 -17.15 23.47 3.90
CA ILE A 84 -17.92 22.30 4.32
C ILE A 84 -17.00 21.09 4.43
N LEU A 85 -16.83 20.58 5.65
CA LEU A 85 -16.04 19.38 5.90
C LEU A 85 -16.70 18.13 5.31
N GLY A 86 -15.94 17.33 4.58
CA GLY A 86 -16.33 15.99 4.12
C GLY A 86 -15.78 14.90 5.02
N ILE A 87 -14.46 14.70 4.99
CA ILE A 87 -13.72 13.71 5.77
C ILE A 87 -12.55 14.41 6.45
N ASN A 88 -12.26 14.06 7.69
CA ASN A 88 -11.04 14.47 8.37
C ASN A 88 -10.26 13.24 8.84
N LEU A 89 -8.95 13.25 8.60
CA LEU A 89 -7.98 12.35 9.20
C LEU A 89 -6.95 13.21 9.92
N GLN A 90 -6.71 12.92 11.19
CA GLN A 90 -5.71 13.60 11.99
C GLN A 90 -4.70 12.59 12.52
N ILE A 91 -3.41 12.87 12.36
CA ILE A 91 -2.31 12.01 12.79
C ILE A 91 -1.46 12.78 13.79
N TRP A 92 -1.34 12.23 14.99
CA TRP A 92 -0.53 12.77 16.07
C TRP A 92 0.79 12.04 16.09
N ILE A 93 1.86 12.78 15.84
CA ILE A 93 3.23 12.28 15.84
C ILE A 93 3.91 12.80 17.09
N GLN A 94 4.56 11.89 17.81
CA GLN A 94 5.44 12.22 18.92
C GLN A 94 6.89 12.07 18.46
N TYR A 95 7.70 13.09 18.68
CA TYR A 95 9.13 13.08 18.39
C TYR A 95 9.95 13.26 19.67
N SER A 96 11.26 13.04 19.58
CA SER A 96 12.21 13.15 20.69
C SER A 96 13.54 13.74 20.20
N GLU A 97 14.45 14.05 21.12
CA GLU A 97 15.78 14.58 20.79
C GLU A 97 16.66 13.63 19.98
N GLU A 98 16.35 12.32 20.01
CA GLU A 98 17.05 11.29 19.24
C GLU A 98 16.62 11.26 17.76
N ASP A 99 15.56 11.99 17.40
CA ASP A 99 14.98 11.98 16.06
C ASP A 99 15.59 13.03 15.13
N SER A 100 15.60 12.73 13.83
CA SER A 100 15.96 13.72 12.82
C SER A 100 14.88 14.80 12.71
N TYR A 101 15.29 16.06 12.83
CA TYR A 101 14.41 17.22 12.69
C TYR A 101 14.16 17.64 11.24
N GLN A 102 14.88 17.06 10.28
CA GLN A 102 14.96 17.57 8.90
C GLN A 102 13.59 17.65 8.20
N ASN A 103 12.76 16.61 8.32
CA ASN A 103 11.45 16.57 7.67
C ASN A 103 10.32 17.13 8.54
N ILE A 104 10.55 17.30 9.84
CA ILE A 104 9.55 17.81 10.78
C ILE A 104 9.62 19.30 11.04
N GLN A 105 10.76 19.95 10.81
CA GLN A 105 10.93 21.38 11.04
C GLN A 105 9.85 22.25 10.37
N PRO A 106 9.43 22.00 9.10
CA PRO A 106 8.36 22.77 8.46
C PRO A 106 6.97 22.55 9.07
N LEU A 107 6.81 21.51 9.90
CA LEU A 107 5.55 21.07 10.49
C LEU A 107 5.40 21.52 11.95
N MET A 108 6.47 22.04 12.55
CA MET A 108 6.45 22.53 13.93
C MET A 108 5.69 23.85 14.01
N MET A 109 4.77 23.93 14.96
CA MET A 109 3.90 25.10 15.15
C MET A 109 4.44 26.07 16.19
N ASP A 110 5.29 25.59 17.11
CA ASP A 110 5.91 26.38 18.14
C ASP A 110 7.33 25.85 18.45
N LEU A 111 8.04 26.59 19.29
CA LEU A 111 9.37 26.24 19.80
C LEU A 111 9.33 25.86 21.28
N ASN A 112 8.15 25.46 21.80
CA ASN A 112 8.01 25.08 23.19
C ASN A 112 8.74 23.74 23.41
N PRO A 113 9.81 23.70 24.24
CA PRO A 113 10.55 22.46 24.48
C PRO A 113 9.69 21.36 25.12
N ASP A 114 8.60 21.72 25.80
CA ASP A 114 7.67 20.76 26.41
C ASP A 114 6.64 20.21 25.39
N ASN A 115 6.55 20.79 24.19
CA ASN A 115 5.66 20.32 23.12
C ASN A 115 6.40 19.42 22.10
N ASN A 116 6.36 18.11 22.35
CA ASN A 116 6.94 17.12 21.46
C ASN A 116 5.93 16.48 20.48
N TYR A 117 4.84 17.19 20.16
CA TYR A 117 3.81 16.72 19.24
C TYR A 117 3.76 17.52 17.94
N ILE A 118 3.59 16.80 16.84
CA ILE A 118 3.19 17.33 15.54
C ILE A 118 1.85 16.73 15.20
N ILE A 119 0.88 17.58 14.88
CA ILE A 119 -0.47 17.13 14.53
C ILE A 119 -0.75 17.50 13.08
N LEU A 120 -0.76 16.49 12.23
CA LEU A 120 -1.13 16.64 10.83
C LEU A 120 -2.64 16.48 10.67
N ASP A 121 -3.26 17.43 10.00
CA ASP A 121 -4.68 17.47 9.71
C ASP A 121 -4.93 17.39 8.20
N PHE A 122 -5.55 16.28 7.77
CA PHE A 122 -5.95 16.02 6.39
C PHE A 122 -7.45 16.22 6.30
N SER A 123 -7.85 17.35 5.73
CA SER A 123 -9.25 17.77 5.63
C SER A 123 -9.70 17.75 4.17
N TYR A 124 -10.58 16.81 3.83
CA TYR A 124 -11.23 16.76 2.52
C TYR A 124 -12.52 17.59 2.57
N ILE A 125 -12.51 18.75 1.93
CA ILE A 125 -13.52 19.79 2.13
C ILE A 125 -14.06 20.34 0.82
N VAL A 126 -15.25 20.97 0.86
CA VAL A 126 -15.65 21.94 -0.17
C VAL A 126 -15.16 23.32 0.28
N PRO A 127 -14.21 23.94 -0.41
CA PRO A 127 -13.71 25.27 -0.06
C PRO A 127 -14.77 26.34 -0.34
N ILE A 128 -14.68 27.49 0.35
CA ILE A 128 -15.63 28.60 0.21
C ILE A 128 -15.79 29.02 -1.25
N SER A 129 -14.68 29.04 -2.00
CA SER A 129 -14.63 29.40 -3.42
C SER A 129 -15.50 28.52 -4.33
N ARG A 130 -15.89 27.32 -3.90
CA ARG A 130 -16.70 26.36 -4.67
C ARG A 130 -18.12 26.19 -4.13
N LEU A 131 -18.48 26.86 -3.02
CA LEU A 131 -19.79 26.70 -2.39
C LEU A 131 -20.92 27.23 -3.25
N HIS A 132 -20.75 28.44 -3.82
CA HIS A 132 -21.76 29.06 -4.68
C HIS A 132 -22.01 28.27 -5.97
N ASP A 133 -20.95 27.79 -6.60
CA ASP A 133 -21.04 26.94 -7.80
C ASP A 133 -21.78 25.64 -7.49
N LEU A 134 -21.44 24.99 -6.36
CA LEU A 134 -22.10 23.77 -5.91
C LEU A 134 -23.58 24.01 -5.60
N ASN A 135 -23.89 25.08 -4.86
CA ASN A 135 -25.27 25.45 -4.54
C ASN A 135 -26.10 25.70 -5.82
N THR A 136 -25.50 26.38 -6.81
CA THR A 136 -26.14 26.64 -8.10
C THR A 136 -26.42 25.36 -8.87
N GLU A 137 -25.48 24.41 -8.94
CA GLU A 137 -25.69 23.14 -9.66
C GLU A 137 -26.76 22.25 -9.03
N ILE A 138 -26.94 22.34 -7.70
CA ILE A 138 -27.96 21.55 -7.00
C ILE A 138 -29.33 22.23 -6.94
N SER A 139 -29.46 23.48 -7.40
CA SER A 139 -30.70 24.27 -7.32
C SER A 139 -31.91 23.56 -7.94
N ASN A 140 -31.72 22.79 -9.01
CA ASN A 140 -32.76 22.01 -9.69
C ASN A 140 -33.32 20.82 -8.87
N PHE A 141 -32.66 20.46 -7.76
CA PHE A 141 -33.04 19.37 -6.87
C PHE A 141 -32.71 19.69 -5.41
N SER A 142 -32.87 20.96 -5.02
CA SER A 142 -32.50 21.50 -3.70
C SER A 142 -33.17 20.79 -2.51
N ASP A 143 -34.28 20.08 -2.72
CA ASP A 143 -35.00 19.32 -1.70
C ASP A 143 -34.93 17.78 -1.89
N ASP A 144 -34.25 17.29 -2.93
CA ASP A 144 -34.18 15.87 -3.24
C ASP A 144 -32.78 15.30 -2.95
N PHE A 145 -32.62 14.75 -1.75
CA PHE A 145 -31.36 14.14 -1.30
C PHE A 145 -30.91 12.98 -2.21
N SER A 146 -31.83 12.21 -2.81
CA SER A 146 -31.47 11.07 -3.66
C SER A 146 -30.83 11.53 -4.98
N LYS A 147 -31.36 12.62 -5.56
CA LYS A 147 -30.74 13.28 -6.72
C LYS A 147 -29.40 13.91 -6.35
N PHE A 148 -29.31 14.54 -5.18
CA PHE A 148 -28.05 15.07 -4.65
C PHE A 148 -26.98 13.98 -4.51
N GLU A 149 -27.30 12.82 -3.92
CA GLU A 149 -26.34 11.71 -3.84
C GLU A 149 -25.90 11.25 -5.24
N SER A 150 -26.84 11.10 -6.17
CA SER A 150 -26.52 10.67 -7.54
C SER A 150 -25.62 11.66 -8.29
N PHE A 151 -25.79 12.96 -8.03
CA PHE A 151 -24.95 14.02 -8.53
C PHE A 151 -23.55 13.96 -7.90
N MET A 152 -23.46 13.94 -6.57
CA MET A 152 -22.18 13.95 -5.85
C MET A 152 -21.30 12.75 -6.17
N LYS A 153 -21.88 11.56 -6.41
CA LYS A 153 -21.13 10.39 -6.89
C LYS A 153 -20.34 10.63 -8.17
N LYS A 154 -20.80 11.55 -9.02
CA LYS A 154 -20.18 11.89 -10.30
C LYS A 154 -19.32 13.16 -10.23
N SER A 155 -19.66 14.09 -9.35
CA SER A 155 -19.08 15.44 -9.32
C SER A 155 -18.23 15.74 -8.08
N MET A 156 -18.12 14.84 -7.10
CA MET A 156 -17.38 15.10 -5.85
C MET A 156 -15.96 15.62 -6.08
N SER A 157 -15.21 15.05 -7.03
CA SER A 157 -13.84 15.48 -7.34
C SER A 157 -13.75 16.90 -7.93
N LYS A 158 -14.83 17.43 -8.50
CA LYS A 158 -14.92 18.81 -8.98
C LYS A 158 -15.02 19.81 -7.84
N PHE A 159 -15.71 19.45 -6.76
CA PHE A 159 -16.04 20.37 -5.67
C PHE A 159 -15.14 20.21 -4.47
N PHE A 160 -14.80 18.98 -4.10
CA PHE A 160 -13.96 18.73 -2.96
C PHE A 160 -12.47 18.84 -3.30
N GLU A 161 -11.68 19.25 -2.32
CA GLU A 161 -10.23 19.24 -2.37
C GLU A 161 -9.65 18.76 -1.03
N MET A 162 -8.43 18.22 -1.08
CA MET A 162 -7.69 17.82 0.10
C MET A 162 -6.82 18.99 0.56
N GLN A 163 -7.03 19.43 1.79
CA GLN A 163 -6.17 20.40 2.47
C GLN A 163 -5.39 19.70 3.58
N ILE A 164 -4.10 19.99 3.66
CA ILE A 164 -3.18 19.36 4.62
C ILE A 164 -2.48 20.47 5.37
N ASN A 165 -2.59 20.50 6.69
CA ASN A 165 -1.90 21.49 7.51
C ASN A 165 -1.39 20.85 8.80
N SER A 166 -0.39 21.46 9.43
CA SER A 166 -0.07 21.21 10.82
C SER A 166 -1.00 22.03 11.73
N ARG A 167 -1.28 21.52 12.94
CA ARG A 167 -2.15 22.15 13.94
C ARG A 167 -1.36 22.46 15.20
N GLY A 168 -1.53 23.67 15.73
CA GLY A 168 -0.92 24.02 17.01
C GLY A 168 -1.53 23.22 18.16
N TYR A 169 -0.74 22.96 19.20
CA TYR A 169 -1.13 22.18 20.36
C TYR A 169 -0.54 22.75 21.62
N ASN A 170 -1.38 22.93 22.63
CA ASN A 170 -0.93 23.37 23.93
C ASN A 170 -0.88 22.15 24.89
N PRO A 171 0.32 21.74 25.34
CA PRO A 171 0.49 20.59 26.22
C PRO A 171 -0.08 20.81 27.64
N ASP A 172 -0.11 22.05 28.13
CA ASP A 172 -0.59 22.37 29.49
C ASP A 172 -2.08 22.09 29.65
N ILE A 173 -2.88 22.48 28.64
CA ILE A 173 -4.33 22.28 28.61
C ILE A 173 -4.75 21.05 27.79
N GLN A 174 -3.79 20.34 27.20
CA GLN A 174 -3.97 19.16 26.35
C GLN A 174 -4.99 19.37 25.22
N LYS A 175 -4.94 20.53 24.56
CA LYS A 175 -5.90 20.89 23.49
C LYS A 175 -5.20 21.46 22.27
N LEU A 176 -5.81 21.21 21.11
CA LEU A 176 -5.46 21.88 19.87
C LEU A 176 -5.74 23.37 19.98
N THR A 177 -4.87 24.18 19.38
CA THR A 177 -5.11 25.61 19.19
C THR A 177 -5.87 25.84 17.88
N GLU A 178 -6.29 27.09 17.66
CA GLU A 178 -6.91 27.52 16.41
C GLU A 178 -5.88 27.71 15.28
N GLU A 179 -4.60 27.77 15.64
CA GLU A 179 -3.49 27.99 14.72
C GLU A 179 -3.30 26.79 13.77
N LYS A 180 -3.02 27.11 12.52
CA LYS A 180 -2.69 26.16 11.46
C LYS A 180 -1.48 26.66 10.69
N SER A 181 -0.66 25.75 10.19
CA SER A 181 0.38 26.09 9.22
C SER A 181 -0.24 26.51 7.88
N ASP A 182 0.60 26.98 6.97
CA ASP A 182 0.29 27.00 5.55
C ASP A 182 0.00 25.57 5.03
N LEU A 183 -0.64 25.52 3.85
CA LEU A 183 -0.96 24.26 3.18
C LEU A 183 0.30 23.49 2.82
N LEU A 184 0.32 22.24 3.25
CA LEU A 184 1.41 21.31 3.04
C LEU A 184 1.22 20.50 1.76
N GLU A 185 2.32 20.15 1.12
CA GLU A 185 2.29 19.27 -0.03
C GLU A 185 2.43 17.80 0.38
N MET A 186 1.73 16.93 -0.34
CA MET A 186 1.81 15.48 -0.09
C MET A 186 3.23 14.91 -0.25
N LYS A 187 4.11 15.54 -1.03
CA LYS A 187 5.50 15.08 -1.17
C LYS A 187 6.27 15.14 0.16
N ASP A 188 5.96 16.12 1.00
CA ASP A 188 6.62 16.30 2.30
C ASP A 188 6.03 15.31 3.32
N ILE A 189 4.73 15.05 3.24
CA ILE A 189 4.07 13.98 4.00
C ILE A 189 4.68 12.60 3.69
N HIS A 190 4.95 12.28 2.42
CA HIS A 190 5.53 10.98 2.04
C HIS A 190 6.98 10.77 2.51
N LYS A 191 7.73 11.85 2.79
CA LYS A 191 9.06 11.74 3.43
C LYS A 191 8.93 11.39 4.90
N LEU A 192 7.87 11.89 5.55
CA LEU A 192 7.62 11.70 6.96
C LEU A 192 6.91 10.38 7.27
N ILE A 193 5.84 10.05 6.54
CA ILE A 193 4.96 8.91 6.82
C ILE A 193 4.74 8.10 5.55
N LYS A 194 4.95 6.79 5.65
CA LYS A 194 4.45 5.81 4.69
C LYS A 194 3.64 4.75 5.41
N ILE A 195 2.58 4.29 4.75
CA ILE A 195 1.72 3.23 5.27
C ILE A 195 1.90 2.01 4.41
N ARG A 196 2.14 0.86 5.03
CA ARG A 196 2.53 -0.38 4.36
C ARG A 196 1.70 -1.51 4.96
N GLY A 197 1.14 -2.36 4.13
CA GLY A 197 0.06 -3.24 4.57
C GLY A 197 0.08 -4.60 3.91
N ILE A 198 -0.15 -5.62 4.74
CA ILE A 198 -0.51 -6.97 4.32
C ILE A 198 -2.02 -7.07 4.40
N ARG A 199 -2.66 -7.22 3.25
CA ARG A 199 -4.14 -7.27 3.17
C ARG A 199 -4.62 -8.68 3.47
N ALA A 200 -5.89 -8.79 3.88
CA ALA A 200 -6.51 -10.08 4.08
C ALA A 200 -6.43 -10.93 2.79
N ASN A 201 -5.72 -12.06 2.86
CA ASN A 201 -5.44 -12.88 1.70
C ASN A 201 -6.67 -13.74 1.34
N ARG A 202 -7.43 -13.32 0.32
CA ARG A 202 -8.63 -14.02 -0.18
C ARG A 202 -8.31 -15.04 -1.28
N GLU A 203 -7.07 -15.10 -1.75
CA GLU A 203 -6.66 -15.95 -2.88
C GLU A 203 -6.27 -17.37 -2.46
N VAL A 204 -6.07 -17.63 -1.16
CA VAL A 204 -5.76 -18.97 -0.63
C VAL A 204 -7.03 -19.84 -0.65
N SER A 205 -7.50 -20.17 -1.86
CA SER A 205 -8.52 -21.20 -2.09
C SER A 205 -7.85 -22.46 -2.63
N ASN A 206 -8.36 -23.65 -2.30
CA ASN A 206 -7.88 -24.92 -2.85
C ASN A 206 -8.34 -25.13 -4.30
N LYS A 207 -8.12 -24.16 -5.18
CA LYS A 207 -8.25 -24.40 -6.63
C LYS A 207 -6.93 -24.98 -7.13
N GLU A 208 -7.00 -25.99 -7.98
CA GLU A 208 -5.87 -26.78 -8.49
C GLU A 208 -4.75 -25.96 -9.17
N ASN A 209 -4.95 -24.65 -9.42
CA ASN A 209 -4.01 -23.73 -10.08
C ASN A 209 -3.60 -22.51 -9.23
N ASN A 210 -3.78 -22.53 -7.90
CA ASN A 210 -3.43 -21.37 -7.07
C ASN A 210 -1.94 -21.33 -6.69
N HIS A 211 -1.13 -20.85 -7.61
CA HIS A 211 0.30 -20.53 -7.43
C HIS A 211 0.55 -19.27 -6.59
N SER A 212 -0.24 -19.04 -5.54
CA SER A 212 -0.17 -17.81 -4.74
C SER A 212 1.21 -17.64 -4.09
N LEU A 213 1.77 -18.70 -3.48
CA LEU A 213 3.11 -18.62 -2.88
C LEU A 213 4.21 -18.54 -3.93
N SER A 214 4.14 -19.29 -5.02
CA SER A 214 5.13 -19.16 -6.11
C SER A 214 5.15 -17.71 -6.66
N LYS A 215 3.99 -17.07 -6.78
CA LYS A 215 3.90 -15.64 -7.13
C LYS A 215 4.52 -14.75 -6.05
N THR A 216 4.23 -14.97 -4.77
CA THR A 216 4.80 -14.16 -3.67
C THR A 216 6.31 -14.35 -3.55
N SER A 217 6.84 -15.57 -3.67
CA SER A 217 8.28 -15.85 -3.68
C SER A 217 8.99 -15.17 -4.85
N ASN A 218 8.36 -15.11 -6.02
CA ASN A 218 8.90 -14.36 -7.16
C ASN A 218 8.85 -12.84 -6.92
N LEU A 219 7.80 -12.32 -6.30
CA LEU A 219 7.74 -10.91 -5.89
C LEU A 219 8.86 -10.59 -4.89
N PHE A 220 9.12 -11.48 -3.93
CA PHE A 220 10.24 -11.36 -3.01
C PHE A 220 11.59 -11.31 -3.74
N TYR A 221 11.86 -12.25 -4.67
CA TYR A 221 13.10 -12.23 -5.45
C TYR A 221 13.27 -10.91 -6.21
N LYS A 222 12.20 -10.40 -6.83
CA LYS A 222 12.22 -9.11 -7.54
C LYS A 222 12.53 -7.93 -6.62
N SER A 223 11.93 -7.89 -5.43
CA SER A 223 12.10 -6.79 -4.48
C SER A 223 13.46 -6.83 -3.77
N ASN A 224 14.05 -8.02 -3.59
CA ASN A 224 15.37 -8.22 -2.98
C ASN A 224 16.53 -8.18 -3.99
N ASN A 225 16.27 -7.90 -5.26
CA ASN A 225 17.34 -7.69 -6.23
C ASN A 225 18.16 -6.40 -5.97
N GLY A 226 17.80 -5.59 -4.98
CA GLY A 226 18.64 -4.52 -4.41
C GLY A 226 19.62 -5.03 -3.35
N ASP A 227 20.91 -4.89 -3.65
CA ASP A 227 22.11 -4.86 -2.78
C ASP A 227 22.44 -5.99 -1.77
N ASP A 228 21.52 -6.86 -1.32
CA ASP A 228 21.83 -7.86 -0.27
C ASP A 228 21.96 -9.32 -0.73
N ILE A 229 21.53 -9.67 -1.95
CA ILE A 229 21.81 -11.00 -2.52
C ILE A 229 23.27 -11.00 -2.99
N ASP A 230 24.08 -11.90 -2.41
CA ASP A 230 25.48 -12.11 -2.79
C ASP A 230 25.63 -12.10 -4.31
N ASN A 231 26.47 -11.19 -4.82
CA ASN A 231 26.67 -10.99 -6.27
C ASN A 231 27.03 -12.30 -6.98
N ALA A 232 27.65 -13.25 -6.26
CA ALA A 232 27.93 -14.59 -6.77
C ALA A 232 26.66 -15.39 -7.11
N THR A 233 25.60 -15.28 -6.31
CA THR A 233 24.34 -16.00 -6.53
C THR A 233 23.55 -15.42 -7.71
N LYS A 234 23.52 -14.08 -7.84
CA LYS A 234 22.94 -13.40 -9.02
C LYS A 234 23.65 -13.81 -10.31
N ASN A 235 24.98 -13.80 -10.30
CA ASN A 235 25.77 -14.17 -11.47
C ASN A 235 25.56 -15.64 -11.88
N LEU A 236 25.38 -16.55 -10.91
CA LEU A 236 25.09 -17.96 -11.16
C LEU A 236 23.74 -18.18 -11.85
N LEU A 237 22.69 -17.47 -11.43
CA LEU A 237 21.38 -17.59 -12.07
C LEU A 237 21.43 -17.00 -13.48
N GLN A 238 22.01 -15.82 -13.63
CA GLN A 238 22.13 -15.15 -14.92
C GLN A 238 22.94 -15.99 -15.93
N SER A 239 24.05 -16.61 -15.49
CA SER A 239 24.84 -17.49 -16.36
C SER A 239 24.05 -18.73 -16.78
N ALA A 240 23.33 -19.37 -15.85
CA ALA A 240 22.51 -20.54 -16.16
C ALA A 240 21.38 -20.23 -17.17
N ILE A 241 20.78 -19.03 -17.07
CA ILE A 241 19.74 -18.59 -18.00
C ILE A 241 20.33 -18.34 -19.37
N THR A 242 21.47 -17.66 -19.46
CA THR A 242 22.15 -17.43 -20.74
C THR A 242 22.53 -18.75 -21.41
N GLU A 243 23.11 -19.70 -20.67
CA GLU A 243 23.45 -21.03 -21.18
C GLU A 243 22.21 -21.78 -21.68
N ALA A 244 21.10 -21.73 -20.93
CA ALA A 244 19.84 -22.35 -21.33
C ALA A 244 19.25 -21.70 -22.59
N ASP A 245 19.33 -20.38 -22.71
CA ASP A 245 18.79 -19.62 -23.84
C ASP A 245 19.55 -19.92 -25.14
N GLU A 246 20.89 -20.01 -25.06
CA GLU A 246 21.74 -20.45 -26.17
C GLU A 246 21.43 -21.90 -26.57
N ALA A 247 21.32 -22.80 -25.59
CA ALA A 247 21.01 -24.21 -25.84
C ALA A 247 19.64 -24.40 -26.48
N LEU A 248 18.62 -23.65 -26.06
CA LEU A 248 17.28 -23.71 -26.66
C LEU A 248 17.25 -23.11 -28.05
N THR A 249 17.96 -22.01 -28.28
CA THR A 249 18.10 -21.39 -29.61
C THR A 249 18.72 -22.38 -30.59
N LYS A 250 19.81 -23.05 -30.20
CA LYS A 250 20.41 -24.14 -30.99
C LYS A 250 19.43 -25.30 -31.20
N ALA A 251 18.69 -25.72 -30.18
CA ALA A 251 17.72 -26.80 -30.33
C ALA A 251 16.55 -26.44 -31.28
N TYR A 252 16.14 -25.17 -31.34
CA TYR A 252 15.08 -24.71 -32.22
C TYR A 252 15.55 -24.51 -33.65
N SER A 253 16.68 -23.83 -33.83
CA SER A 253 17.14 -23.35 -35.14
C SER A 253 18.22 -24.23 -35.78
N GLY A 254 18.89 -25.06 -34.98
CA GLY A 254 20.16 -25.68 -35.35
C GLY A 254 21.32 -24.71 -35.17
N ASP A 255 22.55 -25.19 -35.35
CA ASP A 255 23.77 -24.37 -35.32
C ASP A 255 24.62 -24.49 -36.59
N GLY A 256 24.02 -25.02 -37.64
CA GLY A 256 24.67 -25.24 -38.94
C GLY A 256 25.35 -26.61 -39.07
N GLU A 257 25.68 -27.28 -37.96
CA GLU A 257 26.15 -28.68 -37.96
C GLU A 257 25.02 -29.66 -37.64
N ASP A 258 24.15 -29.31 -36.68
CA ASP A 258 22.99 -30.08 -36.29
C ASP A 258 21.67 -29.40 -36.71
N ASP A 259 20.71 -30.20 -37.19
CA ASP A 259 19.36 -29.73 -37.49
C ASP A 259 18.57 -29.47 -36.19
N GLY A 260 17.95 -28.29 -36.10
CA GLY A 260 16.99 -27.94 -35.05
C GLY A 260 15.58 -28.44 -35.34
N VAL A 261 14.71 -28.37 -34.32
CA VAL A 261 13.30 -28.82 -34.41
C VAL A 261 12.53 -28.15 -35.56
N PHE A 262 12.86 -26.88 -35.88
CA PHE A 262 12.18 -26.11 -36.91
C PHE A 262 12.90 -26.06 -38.27
N THR A 263 14.09 -26.68 -38.40
CA THR A 263 14.89 -26.63 -39.63
C THR A 263 14.11 -27.13 -40.85
N SER A 264 13.39 -28.25 -40.72
CA SER A 264 12.54 -28.78 -41.80
C SER A 264 11.38 -27.86 -42.19
N ILE A 265 10.90 -27.03 -41.26
CA ILE A 265 9.86 -26.02 -41.53
C ILE A 265 10.48 -24.84 -42.26
N PHE A 266 11.66 -24.38 -41.85
CA PHE A 266 12.38 -23.32 -42.56
C PHE A 266 12.66 -23.70 -44.01
N GLU A 267 13.08 -24.94 -44.27
CA GLU A 267 13.25 -25.45 -45.64
C GLU A 267 11.95 -25.46 -46.45
N ARG A 268 10.84 -25.82 -45.83
CA ARG A 268 9.52 -25.79 -46.49
C ARG A 268 9.11 -24.37 -46.81
N VAL A 269 9.28 -23.44 -45.88
CA VAL A 269 8.93 -22.02 -46.07
C VAL A 269 9.79 -21.37 -47.16
N LYS A 270 11.09 -21.69 -47.21
CA LYS A 270 11.99 -21.24 -48.30
C LYS A 270 11.44 -21.58 -49.70
N LYS A 271 10.78 -22.74 -49.88
CA LYS A 271 10.18 -23.13 -51.17
C LYS A 271 9.01 -22.23 -51.61
N PHE A 272 8.38 -21.52 -50.68
CA PHE A 272 7.28 -20.58 -50.98
C PHE A 272 7.75 -19.11 -51.09
N GLY A 273 9.01 -18.80 -50.76
CA GLY A 273 9.55 -17.43 -50.71
C GLY A 273 9.96 -16.82 -52.05
N GLY A 274 9.97 -17.59 -53.14
CA GLY A 274 10.43 -17.13 -54.47
C GLY A 274 11.97 -17.04 -54.59
N ASN A 275 12.47 -16.84 -55.82
CA ASN A 275 13.90 -16.92 -56.17
C ASN A 275 14.82 -15.85 -55.54
N ASP A 276 14.27 -14.81 -54.90
CA ASP A 276 15.02 -13.70 -54.29
C ASP A 276 14.83 -13.61 -52.76
N SER A 277 14.35 -14.66 -52.10
CA SER A 277 14.20 -14.65 -50.64
C SER A 277 15.53 -14.99 -49.94
N GLU A 278 16.38 -13.97 -49.77
CA GLU A 278 17.59 -13.99 -48.91
C GLU A 278 17.26 -14.07 -47.41
N SER A 279 15.99 -14.19 -47.04
CA SER A 279 15.56 -14.20 -45.63
C SER A 279 15.77 -15.59 -45.01
N GLU A 280 16.91 -15.78 -44.35
CA GLU A 280 17.14 -16.92 -43.48
C GLU A 280 16.25 -16.79 -42.24
N LEU A 281 15.44 -17.83 -42.00
CA LEU A 281 14.55 -17.89 -40.85
C LEU A 281 15.31 -18.53 -39.69
N GLU A 282 15.25 -17.88 -38.54
CA GLU A 282 15.83 -18.36 -37.29
C GLU A 282 14.84 -18.08 -36.15
N ILE A 283 14.76 -19.01 -35.20
CA ILE A 283 13.99 -18.88 -33.97
C ILE A 283 14.99 -18.75 -32.81
N HIS A 284 14.96 -17.59 -32.18
CA HIS A 284 15.72 -17.31 -30.97
C HIS A 284 14.86 -17.59 -29.74
N SER A 285 15.45 -18.31 -28.78
CA SER A 285 14.92 -18.30 -27.41
C SER A 285 15.05 -16.88 -26.83
N SER A 286 14.16 -16.52 -25.92
CA SER A 286 14.19 -15.23 -25.23
C SER A 286 13.79 -15.40 -23.78
N LEU A 287 14.54 -16.24 -23.06
CA LEU A 287 14.33 -16.48 -21.64
C LEU A 287 14.71 -15.24 -20.84
N SER A 288 13.75 -14.74 -20.06
CA SER A 288 14.00 -13.71 -19.06
C SER A 288 13.95 -14.30 -17.66
N GLU A 289 14.77 -13.77 -16.74
CA GLU A 289 14.69 -14.10 -15.30
C GLU A 289 13.26 -13.96 -14.78
N LYS A 290 12.57 -12.91 -15.23
CA LYS A 290 11.20 -12.61 -14.87
C LYS A 290 10.25 -13.75 -15.26
N ASP A 291 10.36 -14.27 -16.48
CA ASP A 291 9.44 -15.30 -17.00
C ASP A 291 9.70 -16.66 -16.36
N ILE A 292 10.98 -17.00 -16.12
CA ILE A 292 11.36 -18.25 -15.45
C ILE A 292 10.83 -18.27 -14.01
N LEU A 293 11.01 -17.17 -13.28
CA LEU A 293 10.58 -17.08 -11.89
C LEU A 293 9.06 -16.88 -11.76
N SER A 294 8.39 -16.21 -12.72
CA SER A 294 6.94 -15.99 -12.62
C SER A 294 6.08 -17.15 -13.05
N ASN A 295 6.51 -17.90 -14.06
CA ASN A 295 5.65 -18.89 -14.71
C ASN A 295 6.22 -20.32 -14.66
N ASN A 296 7.52 -20.48 -14.41
CA ASN A 296 8.20 -21.77 -14.53
C ASN A 296 8.84 -22.25 -13.22
N THR A 297 8.56 -21.59 -12.09
CA THR A 297 9.07 -21.96 -10.77
C THR A 297 7.92 -22.33 -9.84
N THR A 298 8.01 -23.50 -9.22
CA THR A 298 6.96 -24.03 -8.33
C THR A 298 7.56 -24.37 -6.96
N LEU A 299 6.89 -23.92 -5.90
CA LEU A 299 7.27 -24.27 -4.53
C LEU A 299 6.78 -25.69 -4.18
N TYR A 300 7.67 -26.52 -3.63
CA TYR A 300 7.36 -27.86 -3.14
C TYR A 300 7.69 -27.99 -1.65
N TYR A 301 6.88 -28.76 -0.93
CA TYR A 301 7.15 -29.16 0.44
C TYR A 301 7.87 -30.50 0.46
N ARG A 302 8.95 -30.61 1.23
CA ARG A 302 9.59 -31.89 1.48
C ARG A 302 9.03 -32.51 2.76
N HIS A 303 8.48 -33.71 2.64
CA HIS A 303 8.11 -34.56 3.77
C HIS A 303 8.84 -35.90 3.63
N ASP A 304 9.75 -36.16 4.57
CA ASP A 304 10.75 -37.21 4.47
C ASP A 304 11.49 -37.14 3.11
N ASP A 305 11.38 -38.18 2.30
CA ASP A 305 12.00 -38.29 0.97
C ASP A 305 11.07 -37.87 -0.18
N SER A 306 9.85 -37.41 0.11
CA SER A 306 8.84 -37.05 -0.89
C SER A 306 8.65 -35.53 -1.03
N LEU A 307 8.49 -35.08 -2.27
CA LEU A 307 8.09 -33.71 -2.59
C LEU A 307 6.58 -33.67 -2.81
N LEU A 308 5.89 -32.81 -2.06
CA LEU A 308 4.45 -32.60 -2.14
C LEU A 308 4.17 -31.20 -2.71
N PRO A 309 3.21 -31.07 -3.63
CA PRO A 309 2.78 -29.77 -4.14
C PRO A 309 2.26 -28.86 -3.02
N GLU A 310 2.30 -27.55 -3.24
CA GLU A 310 1.85 -26.58 -2.25
C GLU A 310 0.37 -26.75 -1.84
N THR A 311 -0.46 -27.24 -2.75
CA THR A 311 -1.90 -27.50 -2.55
C THR A 311 -2.20 -28.60 -1.54
N TYR A 312 -1.20 -29.40 -1.15
CA TYR A 312 -1.35 -30.52 -0.21
C TYR A 312 -1.14 -30.07 1.25
N ASN A 313 -0.72 -28.83 1.46
CA ASN A 313 -0.55 -28.27 2.79
C ASN A 313 -1.85 -27.61 3.28
N GLY A 314 -2.07 -27.65 4.60
CA GLY A 314 -3.26 -27.03 5.17
C GLY A 314 -3.30 -25.53 4.89
N LEU A 315 -4.47 -24.99 4.52
CA LEU A 315 -4.69 -23.57 4.19
C LEU A 315 -4.05 -22.58 5.20
N GLY A 316 -4.00 -22.95 6.48
CA GLY A 316 -3.40 -22.12 7.53
C GLY A 316 -1.88 -21.99 7.45
N TYR A 317 -1.17 -23.03 7.03
CA TYR A 317 0.28 -22.94 6.81
C TYR A 317 0.59 -22.14 5.55
N LEU A 318 -0.19 -22.32 4.48
CA LEU A 318 -0.05 -21.52 3.26
C LEU A 318 -0.24 -20.03 3.54
N ASN A 319 -1.26 -19.67 4.32
CA ASN A 319 -1.48 -18.27 4.71
C ASN A 319 -0.32 -17.72 5.55
N LEU A 320 0.21 -18.50 6.50
CA LEU A 320 1.36 -18.11 7.32
C LEU A 320 2.61 -17.82 6.46
N TYR A 321 2.98 -18.71 5.55
CA TYR A 321 4.13 -18.50 4.68
C TYR A 321 3.92 -17.31 3.74
N GLY A 322 2.70 -17.15 3.20
CA GLY A 322 2.35 -16.00 2.37
C GLY A 322 2.57 -14.70 3.11
N MET A 323 2.08 -14.59 4.34
CA MET A 323 2.32 -13.42 5.20
C MET A 323 3.81 -13.17 5.44
N ILE A 324 4.62 -14.21 5.71
CA ILE A 324 6.06 -14.05 5.91
C ILE A 324 6.74 -13.47 4.66
N PHE A 325 6.47 -14.01 3.47
CA PHE A 325 7.05 -13.47 2.23
C PHE A 325 6.60 -12.03 1.95
N GLU A 326 5.36 -11.68 2.27
CA GLU A 326 4.89 -10.30 2.16
C GLU A 326 5.60 -9.38 3.16
N ILE A 327 5.84 -9.82 4.40
CA ILE A 327 6.64 -9.07 5.39
C ILE A 327 8.02 -8.80 4.84
N GLU A 328 8.72 -9.84 4.37
CA GLU A 328 10.07 -9.72 3.81
C GLU A 328 10.11 -8.75 2.62
N THR A 329 9.13 -8.85 1.73
CA THR A 329 8.97 -7.93 0.59
C THR A 329 8.75 -6.48 1.05
N LEU A 330 7.93 -6.28 2.09
CA LEU A 330 7.68 -4.96 2.66
C LEU A 330 8.94 -4.38 3.33
N MET A 331 9.73 -5.19 4.02
CA MET A 331 10.98 -4.74 4.66
C MET A 331 12.00 -4.28 3.62
N ALA A 332 12.13 -5.01 2.52
CA ALA A 332 12.97 -4.59 1.39
C ALA A 332 12.50 -3.27 0.77
N ASP A 333 11.19 -3.07 0.61
CA ASP A 333 10.65 -1.80 0.10
C ASP A 333 10.79 -0.64 1.11
N ILE A 334 10.82 -0.91 2.42
CA ILE A 334 11.17 0.10 3.43
C ILE A 334 12.63 0.54 3.26
N LYS A 335 13.55 -0.41 3.07
CA LYS A 335 14.97 -0.13 2.84
C LYS A 335 15.21 0.69 1.57
N ASN A 336 14.56 0.30 0.46
CA ASN A 336 14.72 0.96 -0.84
C ASN A 336 14.01 2.32 -0.92
N ASN A 337 12.91 2.49 -0.18
CA ASN A 337 12.09 3.69 -0.23
C ASN A 337 11.72 4.16 1.20
N PRO A 338 12.70 4.68 1.96
CA PRO A 338 12.53 5.00 3.37
C PRO A 338 11.60 6.20 3.61
N ALA A 339 11.14 6.32 4.85
CA ALA A 339 10.41 7.44 5.42
C ALA A 339 10.70 7.47 6.92
N ASP A 340 10.56 8.63 7.58
CA ASP A 340 10.87 8.75 9.02
C ASP A 340 9.97 7.84 9.87
N ILE A 341 8.73 7.60 9.41
CA ILE A 341 7.78 6.68 10.02
C ILE A 341 7.20 5.77 8.93
N ASN A 342 7.42 4.46 9.10
CA ASN A 342 6.80 3.40 8.30
C ASN A 342 5.78 2.67 9.16
N LEU A 343 4.49 2.98 8.95
CA LEU A 343 3.37 2.34 9.61
C LEU A 343 3.04 1.02 8.89
N VAL A 344 3.42 -0.11 9.48
CA VAL A 344 3.17 -1.45 8.94
C VAL A 344 1.93 -2.04 9.60
N TYR A 345 1.00 -2.56 8.80
CA TYR A 345 -0.18 -3.26 9.32
C TYR A 345 -0.39 -4.64 8.68
N ILE A 346 -1.04 -5.54 9.42
CA ILE A 346 -1.45 -6.86 8.94
C ILE A 346 -2.96 -7.03 9.17
N GLU A 347 -3.72 -7.20 8.09
CA GLU A 347 -5.17 -7.37 8.13
C GLU A 347 -5.58 -8.84 8.15
N GLU A 348 -6.48 -9.19 9.09
CA GLU A 348 -7.02 -10.54 9.29
C GLU A 348 -5.96 -11.68 9.33
N PRO A 349 -4.88 -11.56 10.14
CA PRO A 349 -3.87 -12.63 10.26
C PRO A 349 -4.45 -13.96 10.78
N GLU A 350 -5.63 -13.91 11.41
CA GLU A 350 -6.39 -15.08 11.87
C GLU A 350 -7.11 -15.84 10.75
N SER A 351 -7.22 -15.26 9.54
CA SER A 351 -7.97 -15.87 8.45
C SER A 351 -7.34 -17.20 8.02
N HIS A 352 -8.17 -18.22 7.85
CA HIS A 352 -7.77 -19.58 7.43
C HIS A 352 -6.71 -20.28 8.32
N THR A 353 -6.36 -19.74 9.50
CA THR A 353 -5.34 -20.31 10.39
C THR A 353 -5.95 -21.02 11.61
N HIS A 354 -5.30 -22.09 12.08
CA HIS A 354 -5.68 -22.77 13.32
C HIS A 354 -5.23 -21.93 14.55
N PRO A 355 -5.97 -21.89 15.68
CA PRO A 355 -5.62 -21.04 16.83
C PRO A 355 -4.19 -21.20 17.36
N GLN A 356 -3.62 -22.41 17.28
CA GLN A 356 -2.22 -22.65 17.65
C GLN A 356 -1.23 -21.91 16.74
N LEU A 357 -1.49 -21.89 15.42
CA LEU A 357 -0.66 -21.18 14.45
C LEU A 357 -0.77 -19.66 14.62
N GLN A 358 -1.96 -19.15 14.95
CA GLN A 358 -2.15 -17.73 15.27
C GLN A 358 -1.30 -17.30 16.46
N TYR A 359 -1.28 -18.12 17.52
CA TYR A 359 -0.45 -17.86 18.69
C TYR A 359 1.05 -17.87 18.36
N VAL A 360 1.51 -18.87 17.59
CA VAL A 360 2.90 -18.96 17.16
C VAL A 360 3.28 -17.76 16.29
N PHE A 361 2.42 -17.35 15.37
CA PHE A 361 2.63 -16.18 14.52
C PHE A 361 2.78 -14.91 15.34
N ILE A 362 1.83 -14.59 16.23
CA ILE A 362 1.86 -13.38 17.07
C ILE A 362 3.11 -13.37 17.98
N LYS A 363 3.57 -14.54 18.44
CA LYS A 363 4.77 -14.64 19.26
C LYS A 363 6.05 -14.34 18.46
N ASN A 364 6.16 -14.89 17.25
CA ASN A 364 7.38 -14.82 16.45
C ASN A 364 7.48 -13.53 15.63
N ILE A 365 6.35 -12.95 15.20
CA ILE A 365 6.31 -11.74 14.36
C ILE A 365 7.01 -10.55 15.03
N LYS A 366 6.92 -10.47 16.37
CA LYS A 366 7.62 -9.44 17.15
C LYS A 366 9.13 -9.57 17.08
N GLY A 367 9.65 -10.81 17.08
CA GLY A 367 11.07 -11.07 16.95
C GLY A 367 11.57 -10.70 15.56
N LEU A 368 10.87 -11.20 14.53
CA LEU A 368 11.20 -10.93 13.12
C LEU A 368 11.24 -9.44 12.81
N LEU A 369 10.22 -8.68 13.23
CA LEU A 369 10.17 -7.23 12.94
C LEU A 369 11.19 -6.43 13.75
N LYS A 370 11.61 -6.94 14.91
CA LYS A 370 12.68 -6.33 15.68
C LYS A 370 14.04 -6.54 15.01
N GLU A 371 14.29 -7.73 14.47
CA GLU A 371 15.51 -8.02 13.69
C GLU A 371 15.63 -7.03 12.52
N HIS A 372 14.56 -6.86 11.74
CA HIS A 372 14.53 -5.89 10.62
C HIS A 372 14.70 -4.43 11.07
N ASP A 373 14.11 -4.01 12.20
CA ASP A 373 14.30 -2.66 12.74
C ASP A 373 15.76 -2.42 13.19
N ASP A 374 16.39 -3.42 13.79
CA ASP A 374 17.80 -3.37 14.20
C ASP A 374 18.74 -3.33 12.96
N GLU A 375 18.42 -4.05 11.90
CA GLU A 375 19.16 -4.01 10.61
C GLU A 375 19.07 -2.63 9.92
N LEU A 376 17.88 -2.01 9.92
CA LEU A 376 17.69 -0.67 9.38
C LEU A 376 18.49 0.38 10.16
N LYS A 377 18.52 0.28 11.49
CA LYS A 377 19.35 1.14 12.36
C LYS A 377 20.83 0.97 12.08
N ALA A 378 21.30 -0.28 11.97
CA ALA A 378 22.71 -0.58 11.69
C ALA A 378 23.15 -0.04 10.32
N SER A 379 22.22 0.04 9.37
CA SER A 379 22.43 0.58 8.02
C SER A 379 22.38 2.12 7.95
N GLY A 380 22.17 2.82 9.07
CA GLY A 380 22.15 4.29 9.15
C GLY A 380 20.82 4.94 8.76
N TYR A 381 19.74 4.17 8.59
CA TYR A 381 18.40 4.71 8.37
C TYR A 381 17.74 5.09 9.71
N THR A 382 16.94 6.16 9.72
CA THR A 382 16.11 6.52 10.88
C THR A 382 15.12 5.39 11.17
N SER A 383 15.13 4.87 12.40
CA SER A 383 14.25 3.79 12.81
C SER A 383 12.80 4.26 12.86
N GLY A 384 12.03 3.86 11.85
CA GLY A 384 10.65 4.31 11.65
C GLY A 384 9.62 3.20 11.67
N ILE A 385 9.99 1.92 11.86
CA ILE A 385 8.99 0.85 11.78
C ILE A 385 8.08 0.91 13.01
N GLN A 386 6.79 1.18 12.75
CA GLN A 386 5.73 1.00 13.72
C GLN A 386 4.78 -0.08 13.24
N VAL A 387 4.61 -1.14 14.04
CA VAL A 387 3.86 -2.34 13.66
C VAL A 387 2.51 -2.35 14.36
N HIS A 388 1.42 -2.54 13.62
CA HIS A 388 0.05 -2.54 14.16
C HIS A 388 -0.93 -3.55 13.58
#